data_AF-A0A830I2X2-F1
#
_entry.id   AF-A0A830I2X2-F1
#
_cell.length_a   1.000
_cell.length_b   1.000
_cell.length_c   1.000
_cell.angle_alpha   90.00
_cell.angle_beta   90.00
_cell.angle_gamma   90.00
#
_symmetry.space_group_name_H-M   'P 1'
#
loop_
_entity.id
_entity.type
_entity.pdbx_description
1 polymer ?
#
loop_
_entity_poly.entity_id
_entity_poly.type
_entity_poly.pdbx_seq_one_letter_code
_entity_poly.pdbx_strand_id
1 'polypeptide(L)'
;METLVDSYLASKNGVPRMPIVALKNKRPKYDERIKAHTLDFNGRVTEGSTKNFQLCASGVDPSDFDKDDADGAVVLQFGKCGTNTFALDFSWPMSPMQAFAIALSSIDTKLCYVL
;
A
#
# COMPACT_ATOMS: atom_id res chain seq x y z
N MET A 1 12.79 -14.53 9.33
CA MET A 1 12.94 -13.18 9.91
C MET A 1 11.59 -12.86 10.51
N GLU A 2 11.50 -12.71 11.83
CA GLU A 2 10.23 -12.43 12.51
C GLU A 2 9.84 -10.97 12.23
N THR A 3 8.65 -10.74 11.66
CA THR A 3 8.19 -9.40 11.33
C THR A 3 7.55 -8.72 12.55
N LEU A 4 7.46 -7.39 12.54
CA LEU A 4 6.69 -6.65 13.55
C LEU A 4 5.23 -7.12 13.63
N VAL A 5 4.68 -7.63 12.51
CA VAL A 5 3.36 -8.25 12.46
C VAL A 5 3.38 -9.58 13.20
N ASP A 6 4.36 -10.45 12.95
CA ASP A 6 4.49 -11.74 13.65
C ASP A 6 4.63 -11.55 15.17
N SER A 7 5.46 -10.61 15.61
CA SER A 7 5.62 -10.28 17.04
C SER A 7 4.35 -9.65 17.64
N TYR A 8 3.52 -8.97 16.84
CA TYR A 8 2.20 -8.50 17.26
C TYR A 8 1.23 -9.67 17.45
N LEU A 9 1.18 -10.61 16.49
CA LEU A 9 0.33 -11.81 16.58
C LEU A 9 0.76 -12.75 17.71
N ALA A 10 2.06 -12.81 18.01
CA ALA A 10 2.64 -13.65 19.05
C ALA A 10 2.42 -13.10 20.48
N SER A 11 2.00 -11.84 20.63
CA SER A 11 1.77 -11.20 21.94
C SER A 11 0.53 -11.77 22.65
N LYS A 12 0.68 -12.94 23.29
CA LYS A 12 -0.37 -13.64 24.07
C LYS A 12 -0.82 -12.95 25.36
N ASN A 13 -0.25 -11.79 25.72
CA ASN A 13 -0.39 -11.20 27.06
C ASN A 13 -1.07 -9.82 27.02
N GLY A 14 -2.40 -9.80 26.88
CA GLY A 14 -3.36 -8.89 27.54
C GLY A 14 -3.16 -7.36 27.57
N VAL A 15 -2.11 -6.79 27.01
CA VAL A 15 -1.93 -5.34 26.92
C VAL A 15 -2.60 -4.87 25.63
N PRO A 16 -3.63 -4.00 25.68
CA PRO A 16 -4.27 -3.49 24.49
C PRO A 16 -3.32 -2.51 23.80
N ARG A 17 -2.42 -3.04 22.98
CA ARG A 17 -1.70 -2.22 22.00
C ARG A 17 -2.70 -1.81 20.94
N MET A 18 -2.62 -0.55 20.52
CA MET A 18 -3.50 0.07 19.51
C MET A 18 -3.80 -0.92 18.38
N PRO A 19 -5.06 -1.03 17.90
CA PRO A 19 -5.41 -1.94 16.82
C PRO A 19 -4.54 -1.64 15.59
N ILE A 20 -3.71 -2.60 15.20
CA ILE A 20 -2.83 -2.48 14.03
C ILE A 20 -3.63 -2.88 12.79
N VAL A 21 -3.52 -2.06 11.74
CA VAL A 21 -4.08 -2.35 10.42
C VAL A 21 -2.94 -2.67 9.48
N ALA A 22 -2.89 -3.91 9.00
CA ALA A 22 -1.89 -4.35 8.04
C ALA A 22 -2.35 -4.03 6.61
N LEU A 23 -1.52 -3.28 5.87
CA LEU A 23 -1.76 -2.91 4.48
C LEU A 23 -0.70 -3.54 3.58
N LYS A 24 -1.11 -4.01 2.40
CA LYS A 24 -0.22 -4.66 1.42
C LYS A 24 -0.34 -3.97 0.07
N ASN A 25 0.77 -3.93 -0.67
CA ASN A 25 0.75 -3.43 -2.05
C ASN A 25 -0.07 -4.38 -2.94
N LYS A 26 -1.01 -3.81 -3.69
CA LYS A 26 -1.83 -4.56 -4.65
C LYS A 26 -0.97 -5.05 -5.80
N ARG A 27 -1.06 -6.35 -6.10
CA ARG A 27 -0.35 -6.93 -7.25
C ARG A 27 -0.99 -6.44 -8.56
N PRO A 28 -0.21 -5.94 -9.52
CA PRO A 28 -0.71 -5.57 -10.85
C PRO A 28 -1.33 -6.76 -11.58
N LYS A 29 -2.50 -6.57 -12.20
CA LYS A 29 -3.15 -7.59 -13.03
C LYS A 29 -2.66 -7.44 -14.47
N TYR A 30 -2.52 -8.56 -15.18
CA TYR A 30 -2.16 -8.51 -16.60
C TYR A 30 -3.35 -7.99 -17.41
N ASP A 31 -3.14 -6.93 -18.18
CA ASP A 31 -4.12 -6.41 -19.14
C ASP A 31 -3.71 -6.82 -20.55
N GLU A 32 -4.54 -7.65 -21.19
CA GLU A 32 -4.29 -8.18 -22.53
C GLU A 32 -4.31 -7.12 -23.63
N ARG A 33 -5.03 -6.01 -23.44
CA ARG A 33 -5.21 -4.97 -24.47
C ARG A 33 -3.93 -4.15 -24.64
N ILE A 34 -3.25 -3.88 -23.53
CA ILE A 34 -2.00 -3.12 -23.50
C ILE A 34 -0.77 -4.02 -23.32
N LYS A 35 -0.96 -5.34 -23.19
CA LYS A 35 0.08 -6.37 -23.05
C LYS A 35 1.05 -6.08 -21.89
N ALA A 36 0.53 -5.56 -20.78
CA ALA A 36 1.32 -5.15 -19.62
C ALA A 36 0.60 -5.45 -18.30
N HIS A 37 1.38 -5.61 -17.23
CA HIS A 37 0.88 -5.67 -15.87
C HIS A 37 0.55 -4.26 -15.37
N THR A 38 -0.71 -4.00 -15.03
CA THR A 38 -1.16 -2.67 -14.61
C THR A 38 -2.07 -2.73 -13.39
N LEU A 39 -2.21 -1.57 -12.75
CA LEU A 39 -3.21 -1.30 -11.73
C LEU A 39 -4.21 -0.31 -12.30
N ASP A 40 -5.48 -0.48 -11.95
CA ASP A 40 -6.54 0.46 -12.33
C ASP A 40 -6.60 1.61 -11.33
N PHE A 41 -6.18 2.78 -11.78
CA PHE A 41 -6.18 4.01 -11.00
C PHE A 41 -7.40 4.90 -11.26
N ASN A 42 -8.44 4.42 -11.98
CA ASN A 42 -9.63 5.18 -12.35
C ASN A 42 -9.29 6.53 -13.03
N GLY A 43 -8.24 6.56 -13.85
CA GLY A 43 -7.77 7.77 -14.54
C GLY A 43 -7.04 8.80 -13.66
N ARG A 44 -6.80 8.52 -12.37
CA ARG A 44 -6.07 9.42 -11.46
C ARG A 44 -4.57 9.44 -11.70
N VAL A 45 -4.03 8.31 -12.19
CA VAL A 45 -2.62 8.13 -12.53
C VAL A 45 -2.53 7.90 -14.02
N THR A 46 -1.80 8.76 -14.70
CA THR A 46 -1.73 8.83 -16.17
C THR A 46 -0.33 8.59 -16.70
N GLU A 47 0.69 8.64 -15.84
CA GLU A 47 2.10 8.52 -16.22
C GLU A 47 2.71 7.24 -15.64
N GLY A 48 3.47 6.51 -16.44
CA GLY A 48 4.19 5.32 -16.00
C GLY A 48 5.28 5.67 -14.98
N SER A 49 5.27 5.02 -13.82
CA SER A 49 6.28 5.24 -12.77
C SER A 49 6.36 4.05 -11.81
N THR A 50 7.56 3.80 -11.27
CA THR A 50 7.76 2.89 -10.13
C THR A 50 7.12 3.38 -8.83
N LYS A 51 6.66 4.64 -8.81
CA LYS A 51 5.96 5.28 -7.69
C LYS A 51 4.45 5.02 -7.71
N ASN A 52 3.93 4.31 -8.72
CA ASN A 52 2.50 4.05 -8.85
C ASN A 52 2.16 2.79 -8.05
N PHE A 53 1.38 2.93 -6.98
CA PHE A 53 0.96 1.79 -6.16
C PHE A 53 -0.41 2.01 -5.52
N GLN A 54 -1.02 0.90 -5.11
CA GLN A 54 -2.23 0.86 -4.31
C GLN A 54 -1.96 0.02 -3.07
N LEU A 55 -2.36 0.50 -1.90
CA LEU A 55 -2.35 -0.26 -0.66
C LEU A 55 -3.75 -0.75 -0.36
N CYS A 56 -3.90 -2.05 -0.19
CA CYS A 56 -5.15 -2.69 0.22
C CYS A 56 -5.06 -3.13 1.68
N ALA A 57 -6.17 -3.01 2.41
CA ALA A 57 -6.31 -3.69 3.69
C ALA A 57 -6.50 -5.19 3.45
N SER A 58 -5.69 -6.00 4.11
CA SER A 58 -6.01 -7.42 4.26
C SER A 58 -7.20 -7.58 5.22
N GLY A 59 -7.93 -8.68 5.13
CA GLY A 59 -9.06 -8.97 6.03
C GLY A 59 -8.72 -8.79 7.52
N VAL A 60 -9.77 -8.73 8.35
CA VAL A 60 -9.65 -8.57 9.82
C VAL A 60 -8.81 -9.69 10.46
N ASP A 61 -8.67 -10.84 9.78
CA ASP A 61 -7.81 -11.93 10.18
C ASP A 61 -6.38 -11.73 9.66
N PRO A 62 -5.37 -11.65 10.54
CA PRO A 62 -3.96 -11.56 10.16
C PRO A 62 -3.47 -12.74 9.30
N SER A 63 -4.14 -13.89 9.33
CA SER A 63 -3.85 -15.04 8.45
C SER A 63 -4.24 -14.82 6.99
N ASP A 64 -5.05 -13.79 6.70
CA ASP A 64 -5.38 -13.42 5.32
C ASP A 64 -4.27 -12.61 4.64
N PHE A 65 -3.28 -12.10 5.38
CA PHE A 65 -2.22 -11.22 4.86
C PHE A 65 -1.30 -11.91 3.83
N ASP A 66 -1.13 -13.22 3.96
CA ASP A 66 -0.33 -14.04 3.05
C ASP A 66 -1.10 -14.53 1.82
N LYS A 67 -2.43 -14.37 1.79
CA LYS A 67 -3.20 -14.69 0.58
C LYS A 67 -2.83 -13.69 -0.51
N ASP A 68 -2.51 -14.21 -1.69
CA ASP A 68 -2.09 -13.40 -2.84
C ASP A 68 -3.24 -12.60 -3.47
N ASP A 69 -4.46 -12.87 -3.02
CA ASP A 69 -5.70 -12.22 -3.48
C ASP A 69 -5.92 -10.89 -2.76
N ALA A 70 -5.07 -9.91 -3.07
CA ALA A 70 -5.26 -8.50 -2.68
C ALA A 70 -6.42 -7.83 -3.45
N ASP A 71 -7.58 -8.48 -3.51
CA ASP A 71 -8.86 -7.88 -3.94
C ASP A 71 -9.55 -7.12 -2.79
N GLY A 72 -8.84 -6.92 -1.67
CA GLY A 72 -9.27 -6.05 -0.58
C GLY A 72 -9.48 -4.59 -1.01
N ALA A 73 -10.23 -3.85 -0.20
CA ALA A 73 -10.51 -2.44 -0.45
C ALA A 73 -9.21 -1.62 -0.51
N VAL A 74 -9.08 -0.80 -1.55
CA VAL A 74 -7.95 0.13 -1.70
C VAL A 74 -8.10 1.24 -0.65
N VAL A 75 -7.17 1.27 0.30
CA VAL A 75 -7.11 2.27 1.38
C VAL A 75 -6.29 3.49 0.97
N LEU A 76 -5.25 3.28 0.17
CA LEU A 76 -4.43 4.35 -0.36
C LEU A 76 -4.06 4.06 -1.81
N GLN A 77 -4.14 5.09 -2.64
CA GLN A 77 -3.71 5.09 -4.03
C GLN A 77 -2.79 6.29 -4.26
N PHE A 78 -1.59 6.01 -4.77
CA PHE A 78 -0.62 7.03 -5.09
C PHE A 78 0.01 6.77 -6.45
N GLY A 79 0.22 7.83 -7.23
CA GLY A 79 0.93 7.71 -8.50
C GLY A 79 1.05 9.01 -9.27
N LYS A 80 1.85 8.96 -10.33
CA LYS A 80 2.23 10.12 -11.13
C LYS A 80 1.13 10.50 -12.14
N CYS A 81 0.81 11.80 -12.20
CA CYS A 81 -0.15 12.35 -13.17
C CYS A 81 0.38 13.55 -13.96
N GLY A 82 1.64 13.92 -13.75
CA GLY A 82 2.34 14.97 -14.52
C GLY A 82 3.82 15.03 -14.14
N THR A 83 4.58 15.97 -14.73
CA THR A 83 6.05 16.03 -14.57
C THR A 83 6.50 16.02 -13.11
N ASN A 84 5.88 16.85 -12.27
CA ASN A 84 6.13 16.97 -10.83
C ASN A 84 4.82 16.92 -10.03
N THR A 85 3.86 16.13 -10.53
CA THR A 85 2.50 16.10 -9.98
C THR A 85 2.10 14.66 -9.76
N PHE A 86 1.57 14.40 -8.57
CA PHE A 86 1.13 13.09 -8.14
C PHE A 86 -0.29 13.19 -7.57
N ALA A 87 -1.11 12.18 -7.86
CA ALA A 87 -2.38 11.98 -7.19
C ALA A 87 -2.14 11.17 -5.90
N LEU A 88 -2.75 11.62 -4.80
CA LEU A 88 -2.79 10.91 -3.52
C LEU A 88 -4.23 10.84 -3.05
N ASP A 89 -4.84 9.67 -3.20
CA ASP A 89 -6.18 9.37 -2.72
C ASP A 89 -6.06 8.41 -1.53
N PHE A 90 -6.74 8.70 -0.42
CA PHE A 90 -6.75 7.83 0.77
C PHE A 90 -8.16 7.76 1.36
N SER A 91 -8.44 6.68 2.06
CA SER A 91 -9.72 6.43 2.72
C SER A 91 -9.50 5.95 4.15
N TRP A 92 -10.59 5.89 4.93
CA TRP A 92 -10.56 5.31 6.26
C TRP A 92 -9.97 3.89 6.20
N PRO A 93 -9.09 3.48 7.14
CA PRO A 93 -8.76 4.12 8.42
C PRO A 93 -7.58 5.10 8.40
N MET A 94 -7.09 5.50 7.22
CA MET A 94 -5.87 6.30 7.12
C MET A 94 -6.12 7.80 7.30
N SER A 95 -5.25 8.46 8.07
CA SER A 95 -5.23 9.92 8.18
C SER A 95 -4.44 10.57 7.02
N PRO A 96 -4.72 11.84 6.68
CA PRO A 96 -3.97 12.57 5.66
C PRO A 96 -2.45 12.58 5.94
N MET A 97 -2.05 12.71 7.22
CA MET A 97 -0.63 12.74 7.62
C MET A 97 0.07 11.41 7.36
N GLN A 98 -0.57 10.28 7.69
CA GLN A 98 -0.04 8.95 7.40
C GLN A 98 0.07 8.71 5.90
N ALA A 99 -0.97 9.07 5.13
CA ALA A 99 -0.97 8.95 3.68
C ALA A 99 0.17 9.75 3.05
N PHE A 100 0.37 10.99 3.50
CA PHE A 100 1.44 11.86 3.02
C PHE A 100 2.83 11.32 3.37
N ALA A 101 3.04 10.82 4.60
CA ALA A 101 4.31 10.22 5.00
C ALA A 101 4.67 9.00 4.14
N ILE A 102 3.68 8.13 3.86
CA ILE A 102 3.86 6.97 2.97
C ILE A 102 4.22 7.44 1.55
N ALA A 103 3.50 8.43 1.01
CA ALA A 103 3.79 8.99 -0.31
C ALA A 103 5.22 9.55 -0.39
N LEU A 104 5.68 10.32 0.61
CA LEU A 104 7.04 10.84 0.66
C LEU A 104 8.10 9.74 0.70
N SER A 105 7.90 8.70 1.51
CA SER A 105 8.79 7.54 1.56
C SER A 105 8.92 6.85 0.20
N SER A 106 7.85 6.90 -0.61
CA SER A 106 7.88 6.34 -1.94
C SER A 106 8.65 7.22 -2.93
N ILE A 107 8.60 8.56 -2.81
CA ILE A 107 9.20 9.54 -3.76
C ILE A 107 10.72 9.57 -3.69
N ASP A 108 11.33 9.32 -2.53
CA ASP A 108 12.79 9.34 -2.41
C ASP A 108 13.37 7.93 -2.33
N THR A 109 14.04 7.48 -3.38
CA THR A 109 14.80 6.22 -3.34
C THR A 109 16.13 6.35 -2.61
N LYS A 110 16.65 7.56 -2.36
CA LYS A 110 17.93 7.75 -1.64
C LYS A 110 17.81 7.52 -0.14
N LEU A 111 16.62 7.66 0.45
CA LEU A 111 16.38 7.34 1.87
C LEU A 111 16.40 5.83 2.17
N CYS A 112 16.17 4.97 1.17
CA CYS A 112 16.15 3.52 1.35
C CYS A 112 17.49 2.81 1.07
N TYR A 113 18.55 3.53 0.64
CA TYR A 113 19.90 2.96 0.46
C TYR A 113 20.85 3.26 1.63
N VAL A 114 20.36 3.93 2.69
CA VAL A 114 21.18 4.35 3.86
C VAL A 114 20.71 3.68 5.16
N LEU A 115 19.83 2.67 5.10
CA LEU A 115 19.47 1.82 6.23
C LEU A 115 19.77 0.36 5.94
#